data_AF-A0A538F182-F1
#
_entry.id   AF-A0A538F182-F1
#
_cell.length_a   1.000
_cell.length_b   1.000
_cell.length_c   1.000
_cell.angle_alpha   90.00
_cell.angle_beta   90.00
_cell.angle_gamma   90.00
#
_symmetry.space_group_name_H-M   'P 1'
#
loop_
_entity.id
_entity.type
_entity.pdbx_description
1 polymer ?
#
loop_
_entity_poly.entity_id
_entity_poly.type
_entity_poly.pdbx_seq_one_letter_code
_entity_poly.pdbx_strand_id
1 'polypeptide(L)'
;MQKRWIVPGLLAAAFAFAATGLANSGNGHGKKFGPYGVVTDDHGSCGPAHAWAVDTELRTFTVKRNRDGTFRLTRRDHGAFLTNEGQSPGACETHGRHGSTVPAGKTGHFRGFLRGTISGGTFDPNATCPANCGDTDVWIATFFGPNATFSCFTDSRDCKFNFQYHAPHQGLRYHHWYDKGKGAGTMLHEKFRGDIAAS
;
A
#
# COMPACT_ATOMS: atom_id res chain seq x y z
N MET A 1 50.34 63.21 -16.75
CA MET A 1 49.10 64.04 -16.79
C MET A 1 47.89 63.13 -16.87
N GLN A 2 46.83 63.55 -16.19
CA GLN A 2 45.54 62.89 -15.90
C GLN A 2 44.89 62.20 -17.12
N LYS A 3 44.10 61.12 -16.98
CA LYS A 3 42.78 61.14 -16.33
C LYS A 3 42.32 59.76 -15.86
N ARG A 4 41.87 59.72 -14.60
CA ARG A 4 41.19 58.62 -13.93
C ARG A 4 39.80 58.40 -14.53
N TRP A 5 39.40 57.14 -14.66
CA TRP A 5 38.01 56.71 -14.48
C TRP A 5 38.00 55.46 -13.59
N ILE A 6 37.35 55.60 -12.44
CA ILE A 6 37.08 54.59 -11.43
C ILE A 6 35.66 54.07 -11.72
N VAL A 7 35.49 52.75 -11.86
CA VAL A 7 34.29 52.05 -11.38
C VAL A 7 34.72 50.68 -10.83
N PRO A 8 34.58 50.42 -9.51
CA PRO A 8 34.69 49.10 -8.92
C PRO A 8 33.29 48.46 -8.87
N GLY A 9 33.18 47.16 -9.20
CA GLY A 9 31.88 46.50 -9.27
C GLY A 9 31.92 45.00 -9.02
N LEU A 10 31.88 44.65 -7.73
CA LEU A 10 31.21 43.46 -7.15
C LEU A 10 31.63 42.05 -7.63
N LEU A 11 32.68 41.53 -6.99
CA LEU A 11 32.76 40.11 -6.64
C LEU A 11 31.81 39.85 -5.45
N ALA A 12 30.58 39.45 -5.73
CA ALA A 12 29.69 38.90 -4.69
C ALA A 12 29.88 37.38 -4.67
N ALA A 13 30.64 36.92 -3.67
CA ALA A 13 30.79 35.50 -3.36
C ALA A 13 29.40 34.90 -3.09
N ALA A 14 29.06 33.83 -3.82
CA ALA A 14 27.86 33.05 -3.57
C ALA A 14 27.99 32.37 -2.20
N PHE A 15 27.34 32.92 -1.18
CA PHE A 15 27.06 32.20 0.06
C PHE A 15 26.05 31.11 -0.27
N ALA A 16 26.54 29.89 -0.51
CA ALA A 16 25.71 28.70 -0.44
C ALA A 16 25.26 28.55 1.01
N PHE A 17 24.03 28.97 1.31
CA PHE A 17 23.35 28.55 2.53
C PHE A 17 23.11 27.04 2.42
N ALA A 18 24.03 26.25 2.97
CA ALA A 18 23.74 24.89 3.36
C ALA A 18 22.71 24.98 4.49
N ALA A 19 21.43 24.91 4.13
CA ALA A 19 20.37 24.66 5.09
C ALA A 19 20.56 23.23 5.60
N THR A 20 21.38 23.06 6.63
CA THR A 20 21.32 21.87 7.48
C THR A 20 19.99 21.93 8.21
N GLY A 21 18.95 21.44 7.55
CA GLY A 21 17.69 21.12 8.20
C GLY A 21 18.00 20.05 9.25
N LEU A 22 18.16 20.47 10.49
CA LEU A 22 18.09 19.58 11.65
C LEU A 22 16.68 18.98 11.60
N ALA A 23 16.59 17.77 11.04
CA ALA A 23 15.38 16.98 11.10
C ALA A 23 15.07 16.75 12.58
N ASN A 24 14.09 17.49 13.09
CA ASN A 24 13.51 17.31 14.40
C ASN A 24 13.21 15.82 14.57
N SER A 25 13.91 15.15 15.48
CA SER A 25 13.63 13.78 15.90
C SER A 25 12.34 13.81 16.73
N GLY A 26 11.22 14.09 16.07
CA GLY A 26 9.91 14.13 16.67
C GLY A 26 9.54 12.73 17.15
N ASN A 27 9.18 12.65 18.43
CA ASN A 27 8.64 11.49 19.13
C ASN A 27 7.85 10.52 18.22
N GLY A 28 8.48 9.39 17.90
CA GLY A 28 7.92 8.03 17.82
C GLY A 28 6.79 7.68 16.84
N HIS A 29 6.01 8.64 16.36
CA HIS A 29 4.79 8.42 15.60
C HIS A 29 5.05 8.64 14.10
N GLY A 30 4.73 7.65 13.27
CA GLY A 30 4.89 7.75 11.83
C GLY A 30 3.98 8.81 11.21
N LYS A 31 4.39 9.42 10.10
CA LYS A 31 3.56 10.40 9.36
C LYS A 31 2.45 9.66 8.62
N LYS A 32 1.21 10.14 8.75
CA LYS A 32 0.00 9.55 8.15
C LYS A 32 -0.47 10.36 6.94
N PHE A 33 -0.93 9.65 5.91
CA PHE A 33 -1.43 10.19 4.64
C PHE A 33 -2.75 9.50 4.24
N GLY A 34 -3.53 10.19 3.41
CA GLY A 34 -4.87 9.76 3.00
C GLY A 34 -5.98 10.17 3.98
N PRO A 35 -7.19 9.62 3.81
CA PRO A 35 -7.52 8.49 2.95
C PRO A 35 -7.47 8.81 1.46
N TYR A 36 -7.11 7.82 0.65
CA TYR A 36 -7.19 7.85 -0.81
C TYR A 36 -8.10 6.73 -1.30
N GLY A 37 -9.00 7.04 -2.24
CA GLY A 37 -9.88 6.06 -2.85
C GLY A 37 -9.15 5.21 -3.89
N VAL A 38 -9.53 3.95 -3.99
CA VAL A 38 -9.11 3.03 -5.05
C VAL A 38 -10.21 2.00 -5.29
N VAL A 39 -10.29 1.53 -6.53
CA VAL A 39 -11.10 0.40 -6.95
C VAL A 39 -10.17 -0.66 -7.50
N THR A 40 -10.27 -1.90 -7.04
CA THR A 40 -9.36 -2.98 -7.42
C THR A 40 -10.10 -4.30 -7.53
N ASP A 41 -9.65 -5.16 -8.43
CA ASP A 41 -10.08 -6.55 -8.47
C ASP A 41 -9.39 -7.34 -7.36
N ASP A 42 -10.14 -8.16 -6.64
CA ASP A 42 -9.64 -9.13 -5.67
C ASP A 42 -9.73 -10.54 -6.26
N HIS A 43 -8.61 -11.26 -6.20
CA HIS A 43 -8.39 -12.52 -6.89
C HIS A 43 -8.44 -13.75 -5.97
N GLY A 44 -8.52 -13.54 -4.65
CA GLY A 44 -8.56 -14.63 -3.68
C GLY A 44 -7.41 -15.63 -3.82
N SER A 45 -7.66 -16.86 -3.42
CA SER A 45 -6.71 -17.99 -3.50
C SER A 45 -6.48 -18.52 -4.92
N CYS A 46 -7.30 -18.13 -5.90
CA CYS A 46 -7.26 -18.70 -7.25
C CYS A 46 -6.34 -17.96 -8.23
N GLY A 47 -5.69 -16.89 -7.76
CA GLY A 47 -4.70 -16.17 -8.54
C GLY A 47 -5.28 -15.24 -9.61
N PRO A 48 -4.41 -14.57 -10.39
CA PRO A 48 -4.76 -13.36 -11.13
C PRO A 48 -5.74 -13.54 -12.30
N ALA A 49 -6.06 -14.78 -12.69
CA ALA A 49 -7.05 -15.04 -13.74
C ALA A 49 -8.50 -14.98 -13.23
N HIS A 50 -8.72 -14.92 -11.92
CA HIS A 50 -10.03 -15.10 -11.30
C HIS A 50 -10.32 -14.03 -10.25
N ALA A 51 -10.84 -12.88 -10.69
CA ALA A 51 -11.32 -11.84 -9.79
C ALA A 51 -12.68 -12.24 -9.18
N TRP A 52 -12.71 -12.69 -7.92
CA TRP A 52 -13.95 -13.07 -7.23
C TRP A 52 -14.78 -11.86 -6.78
N ALA A 53 -14.16 -10.68 -6.64
CA ALA A 53 -14.86 -9.45 -6.29
C ALA A 53 -14.15 -8.20 -6.83
N VAL A 54 -14.92 -7.12 -6.90
CA VAL A 54 -14.41 -5.76 -7.05
C VAL A 54 -14.48 -5.07 -5.69
N ASP A 55 -13.33 -4.64 -5.20
CA ASP A 55 -13.16 -3.91 -3.95
C ASP A 55 -13.18 -2.41 -4.22
N THR A 56 -13.97 -1.67 -3.43
CA THR A 56 -13.96 -0.20 -3.36
C THR A 56 -13.52 0.19 -1.96
N GLU A 57 -12.34 0.82 -1.84
CA GLU A 57 -11.70 1.01 -0.55
C GLU A 57 -11.04 2.37 -0.37
N LEU A 58 -10.83 2.72 0.90
CA LEU A 58 -10.04 3.85 1.33
C LEU A 58 -8.74 3.35 1.95
N ARG A 59 -7.62 3.79 1.37
CA ARG A 59 -6.27 3.47 1.84
C ARG A 59 -5.68 4.61 2.63
N THR A 60 -5.10 4.30 3.79
CA THR A 60 -4.28 5.24 4.56
C THR A 60 -2.86 4.72 4.68
N PHE A 61 -1.89 5.59 4.46
CA PHE A 61 -0.47 5.24 4.54
C PHE A 61 0.15 5.83 5.78
N THR A 62 0.95 5.06 6.50
CA THR A 62 1.76 5.52 7.64
C THR A 62 3.21 5.20 7.38
N VAL A 63 4.05 6.23 7.32
CA VAL A 63 5.50 6.13 7.11
C VAL A 63 6.23 6.31 8.43
N LYS A 64 7.15 5.39 8.74
CA LYS A 64 8.09 5.53 9.85
C LYS A 64 9.51 5.27 9.36
N ARG A 65 10.42 6.23 9.56
CA ARG A 65 11.84 6.05 9.26
C ARG A 65 12.46 4.99 10.19
N ASN A 66 13.27 4.11 9.63
CA ASN A 66 14.09 3.14 10.35
C ASN A 66 15.48 3.73 10.65
N ARG A 67 16.26 3.06 11.50
CA ARG A 67 17.61 3.54 11.89
C ARG A 67 18.63 3.46 10.74
N ASP A 68 18.46 2.48 9.86
CA ASP A 68 19.30 2.21 8.69
C ASP A 68 19.02 3.15 7.50
N GLY A 69 18.09 4.09 7.64
CA GLY A 69 17.70 5.01 6.57
C GLY A 69 16.58 4.52 5.66
N THR A 70 16.13 3.27 5.80
CA THR A 70 14.93 2.77 5.13
C THR A 70 13.65 3.29 5.81
N PHE A 71 12.50 3.01 5.22
CA PHE A 71 11.22 3.44 5.78
C PHE A 71 10.24 2.28 5.86
N ARG A 72 9.66 2.07 7.04
CA ARG A 72 8.52 1.18 7.18
C ARG A 72 7.27 1.89 6.68
N LEU A 73 6.62 1.30 5.68
CA LEU A 73 5.29 1.69 5.22
C LEU A 73 4.26 0.75 5.87
N THR A 74 3.19 1.32 6.42
CA THR A 74 1.98 0.58 6.77
C THR A 74 0.81 1.19 6.03
N ARG A 75 0.27 0.45 5.08
CA ARG A 75 -1.00 0.72 4.42
C ARG A 75 -2.12 0.08 5.23
N ARG A 76 -3.20 0.81 5.49
CA ARG A 76 -4.43 0.27 6.09
C ARG A 76 -5.60 0.55 5.19
N ASP A 77 -6.43 -0.46 5.09
CA ASP A 77 -7.45 -0.58 4.05
C ASP A 77 -8.79 -0.81 4.76
N HIS A 78 -9.80 -0.06 4.33
CA HIS A 78 -11.18 -0.23 4.76
C HIS A 78 -12.09 0.00 3.57
N GLY A 79 -12.93 -0.97 3.26
CA GLY A 79 -13.71 -0.93 2.03
C GLY A 79 -14.95 -1.81 2.07
N ALA A 80 -15.62 -1.80 0.93
CA ALA A 80 -16.70 -2.72 0.59
C ALA A 80 -16.29 -3.52 -0.65
N PHE A 81 -16.89 -4.69 -0.80
CA PHE A 81 -16.69 -5.54 -1.97
C PHE A 81 -18.02 -5.85 -2.65
N LEU A 82 -17.96 -6.07 -3.96
CA LEU A 82 -19.04 -6.58 -4.79
C LEU A 82 -18.55 -7.85 -5.49
N THR A 83 -19.22 -8.96 -5.22
CA THR A 83 -18.83 -10.26 -5.80
C THR A 83 -19.14 -10.35 -7.30
N ASN A 84 -18.20 -10.96 -8.01
CA ASN A 84 -18.39 -11.47 -9.37
C ASN A 84 -18.86 -12.93 -9.27
N GLU A 85 -19.67 -13.37 -10.23
CA GLU A 85 -20.10 -14.77 -10.27
C GLU A 85 -18.90 -15.67 -10.65
N GLY A 86 -18.68 -16.73 -9.88
CA GLY A 86 -17.63 -17.70 -10.20
C GLY A 86 -17.07 -18.39 -8.96
N GLN A 87 -15.76 -18.64 -8.99
CA GLN A 87 -15.03 -19.22 -7.86
C GLN A 87 -15.06 -18.28 -6.66
N SER A 88 -15.30 -18.84 -5.47
CA SER A 88 -15.23 -18.09 -4.21
C SER A 88 -13.78 -17.75 -3.85
N PRO A 89 -13.52 -16.76 -2.97
CA PRO A 89 -12.15 -16.38 -2.63
C PRO A 89 -11.31 -17.51 -2.03
N GLY A 90 -11.94 -18.48 -1.35
CA GLY A 90 -11.28 -19.67 -0.82
C GLY A 90 -11.26 -20.90 -1.73
N ALA A 91 -11.78 -20.82 -2.97
CA ALA A 91 -12.09 -22.00 -3.78
C ALA A 91 -10.86 -22.85 -4.19
N CYS A 92 -9.67 -22.26 -4.24
CA CYS A 92 -8.44 -22.97 -4.64
C CYS A 92 -7.62 -23.48 -3.45
N GLU A 93 -8.13 -23.29 -2.23
CA GLU A 93 -7.56 -23.93 -1.05
C GLU A 93 -7.78 -25.44 -1.09
N THR A 94 -6.77 -26.18 -0.64
CA THR A 94 -6.82 -27.64 -0.54
C THR A 94 -7.15 -28.12 0.87
N HIS A 95 -7.22 -27.20 1.83
CA HIS A 95 -7.38 -27.49 3.25
C HIS A 95 -8.30 -26.47 3.94
N GLY A 96 -8.94 -26.91 5.03
CA GLY A 96 -9.81 -26.07 5.84
C GLY A 96 -11.27 -26.10 5.40
N ARG A 97 -12.10 -25.25 6.02
CA ARG A 97 -13.51 -25.09 5.65
C ARG A 97 -13.64 -23.90 4.73
N HIS A 98 -13.92 -24.16 3.47
CA HIS A 98 -14.22 -23.18 2.44
C HIS A 98 -15.33 -23.72 1.54
N GLY A 99 -15.88 -22.83 0.72
CA GLY A 99 -16.82 -23.17 -0.32
C GLY A 99 -16.15 -23.35 -1.68
N SER A 100 -16.96 -23.35 -2.73
CA SER A 100 -16.45 -23.47 -4.11
C SER A 100 -16.86 -22.32 -5.02
N THR A 101 -18.06 -21.77 -4.85
CA THR A 101 -18.59 -20.72 -5.72
C THR A 101 -19.29 -19.62 -4.96
N VAL A 102 -19.29 -18.43 -5.55
CA VAL A 102 -20.03 -17.25 -5.09
C VAL A 102 -20.88 -16.69 -6.24
N PRO A 103 -22.17 -16.40 -6.02
CA PRO A 103 -22.99 -15.70 -7.01
C PRO A 103 -22.60 -14.23 -7.12
N ALA A 104 -22.82 -13.61 -8.28
CA ALA A 104 -22.62 -12.16 -8.43
C ALA A 104 -23.54 -11.34 -7.51
N GLY A 105 -23.13 -10.11 -7.24
CA GLY A 105 -23.98 -9.09 -6.61
C GLY A 105 -24.10 -9.18 -5.08
N LYS A 106 -23.40 -10.12 -4.45
CA LYS A 106 -23.25 -10.15 -2.98
C LYS A 106 -22.31 -9.05 -2.55
N THR A 107 -22.67 -8.41 -1.44
CA THR A 107 -21.93 -7.29 -0.89
C THR A 107 -21.45 -7.57 0.52
N GLY A 108 -20.39 -6.88 0.91
CA GLY A 108 -19.88 -6.95 2.26
C GLY A 108 -18.84 -5.88 2.52
N HIS A 109 -18.16 -6.01 3.65
CA HIS A 109 -17.11 -5.09 4.05
C HIS A 109 -15.84 -5.85 4.35
N PHE A 110 -14.73 -5.14 4.18
CA PHE A 110 -13.43 -5.67 4.58
C PHE A 110 -12.57 -4.59 5.23
N ARG A 111 -11.58 -5.08 5.96
CA ARG A 111 -10.52 -4.26 6.51
C ARG A 111 -9.23 -5.04 6.52
N GLY A 112 -8.12 -4.34 6.40
CA GLY A 112 -6.84 -4.99 6.50
C GLY A 112 -5.66 -4.04 6.59
N PHE A 113 -4.49 -4.63 6.47
CA PHE A 113 -3.26 -3.87 6.32
C PHE A 113 -2.28 -4.60 5.42
N LEU A 114 -1.42 -3.82 4.79
CA LEU A 114 -0.18 -4.25 4.15
C LEU A 114 0.96 -3.47 4.80
N ARG A 115 2.06 -4.14 5.13
CA ARG A 115 3.22 -3.54 5.77
C ARG A 115 4.50 -4.10 5.17
N GLY A 116 5.41 -3.20 4.83
CA GLY A 116 6.73 -3.56 4.33
C GLY A 116 7.73 -2.43 4.53
N THR A 117 8.89 -2.57 3.89
CA THR A 117 10.01 -1.64 3.93
C THR A 117 10.20 -1.00 2.56
N ILE A 118 10.36 0.32 2.52
CA ILE A 118 10.77 1.11 1.36
C ILE A 118 12.27 1.40 1.46
N SER A 119 12.97 1.22 0.35
CA SER A 119 14.40 1.53 0.19
C SER A 119 14.67 2.20 -1.16
N GLY A 120 15.86 2.79 -1.36
CA GLY A 120 16.28 3.32 -2.67
C GLY A 120 15.63 4.64 -3.12
N GLY A 121 14.96 5.37 -2.23
CA GLY A 121 14.29 6.64 -2.55
C GLY A 121 14.48 7.73 -1.48
N THR A 122 14.03 8.94 -1.78
CA THR A 122 14.06 10.10 -0.88
C THR A 122 12.65 10.46 -0.48
N PHE A 123 12.32 10.33 0.80
CA PHE A 123 10.99 10.65 1.31
C PHE A 123 10.72 12.17 1.25
N ASP A 124 9.78 12.59 0.40
CA ASP A 124 9.22 13.93 0.38
C ASP A 124 7.85 13.93 1.08
N PRO A 125 7.79 14.35 2.36
CA PRO A 125 6.53 14.37 3.10
C PRO A 125 5.54 15.44 2.62
N ASN A 126 5.93 16.31 1.70
CA ASN A 126 5.12 17.42 1.17
C ASN A 126 4.72 17.20 -0.30
N ALA A 127 5.00 16.02 -0.87
CA ALA A 127 4.59 15.68 -2.22
C ALA A 127 3.07 15.78 -2.40
N THR A 128 2.65 16.25 -3.58
CA THR A 128 1.23 16.37 -3.95
C THR A 128 0.75 15.07 -4.59
N CYS A 129 -0.32 14.50 -4.06
CA CYS A 129 -0.90 13.27 -4.60
C CYS A 129 -1.59 13.50 -5.96
N PRO A 130 -1.33 12.65 -6.97
CA PRO A 130 -2.15 12.58 -8.18
C PRO A 130 -3.53 11.94 -7.90
N ALA A 131 -4.39 11.88 -8.92
CA ALA A 131 -5.76 11.36 -8.78
C ALA A 131 -5.82 9.91 -8.29
N ASN A 132 -4.89 9.06 -8.72
CA ASN A 132 -4.81 7.64 -8.38
C ASN A 132 -3.81 7.33 -7.23
N CYS A 133 -3.58 8.28 -6.32
CA CYS A 133 -2.66 8.11 -5.19
C CYS A 133 -3.08 7.02 -4.19
N GLY A 134 -4.24 6.38 -4.36
CA GLY A 134 -4.62 5.17 -3.64
C GLY A 134 -3.82 3.94 -4.06
N ASP A 135 -3.34 3.90 -5.31
CA ASP A 135 -2.47 2.83 -5.81
C ASP A 135 -1.14 2.87 -5.06
N THR A 136 -0.73 1.75 -4.50
CA THR A 136 0.40 1.72 -3.54
C THR A 136 1.74 2.03 -4.21
N ASP A 137 1.93 1.56 -5.43
CA ASP A 137 3.08 1.87 -6.28
C ASP A 137 3.10 3.36 -6.68
N VAL A 138 1.97 3.93 -7.09
CA VAL A 138 1.83 5.35 -7.40
C VAL A 138 2.13 6.21 -6.17
N TRP A 139 1.58 5.85 -5.02
CA TRP A 139 1.84 6.53 -3.76
C TRP A 139 3.33 6.49 -3.41
N ILE A 140 3.98 5.32 -3.52
CA ILE A 140 5.41 5.18 -3.24
C ILE A 140 6.25 6.00 -4.22
N ALA A 141 5.99 5.92 -5.52
CA ALA A 141 6.68 6.71 -6.52
C ALA A 141 6.52 8.22 -6.29
N THR A 142 5.34 8.66 -5.87
CA THR A 142 5.05 10.07 -5.56
C THR A 142 5.85 10.57 -4.35
N PHE A 143 5.85 9.81 -3.25
CA PHE A 143 6.44 10.25 -1.98
C PHE A 143 7.91 9.89 -1.80
N PHE A 144 8.45 8.95 -2.58
CA PHE A 144 9.84 8.46 -2.44
C PHE A 144 10.65 8.55 -3.74
N GLY A 145 10.01 8.87 -4.86
CA GLY A 145 10.60 8.85 -6.19
C GLY A 145 10.43 7.49 -6.89
N PRO A 146 10.50 7.45 -8.24
CA PRO A 146 10.19 6.27 -9.04
C PRO A 146 11.17 5.11 -8.87
N ASN A 147 12.36 5.35 -8.32
CA ASN A 147 13.37 4.31 -8.08
C ASN A 147 13.21 3.64 -6.70
N ALA A 148 12.26 4.09 -5.88
CA ALA A 148 12.02 3.50 -4.58
C ALA A 148 11.49 2.06 -4.72
N THR A 149 12.08 1.14 -3.98
CA THR A 149 11.66 -0.27 -3.95
C THR A 149 10.85 -0.55 -2.69
N PHE A 150 9.75 -1.29 -2.84
CA PHE A 150 8.93 -1.73 -1.72
C PHE A 150 9.00 -3.24 -1.54
N SER A 151 9.28 -3.69 -0.32
CA SER A 151 9.49 -5.12 -0.02
C SER A 151 8.28 -6.02 -0.28
N CYS A 152 7.08 -5.47 -0.46
CA CYS A 152 5.90 -6.25 -0.84
C CYS A 152 5.74 -6.43 -2.35
N PHE A 153 6.56 -5.78 -3.17
CA PHE A 153 6.55 -5.91 -4.65
C PHE A 153 7.74 -6.70 -5.19
N THR A 154 8.57 -7.24 -4.31
CA THR A 154 9.80 -7.98 -4.65
C THR A 154 9.91 -9.23 -3.81
N ASP A 155 10.78 -10.16 -4.20
CA ASP A 155 11.16 -11.29 -3.36
C ASP A 155 11.74 -10.80 -2.01
N SER A 156 10.99 -10.98 -0.93
CA SER A 156 11.37 -10.48 0.39
C SER A 156 10.64 -11.21 1.52
N ARG A 157 11.23 -11.23 2.71
CA ARG A 157 10.58 -11.70 3.95
C ARG A 157 9.89 -10.60 4.75
N ASP A 158 10.09 -9.34 4.37
CA ASP A 158 9.71 -8.17 5.17
C ASP A 158 8.27 -7.70 4.95
N CYS A 159 7.59 -8.24 3.93
CA CYS A 159 6.17 -7.99 3.73
C CYS A 159 5.31 -8.73 4.75
N LYS A 160 4.23 -8.09 5.23
CA LYS A 160 3.19 -8.69 6.07
C LYS A 160 1.84 -8.09 5.73
N PHE A 161 0.81 -8.92 5.74
CA PHE A 161 -0.55 -8.47 5.52
C PHE A 161 -1.57 -9.33 6.26
N ASN A 162 -2.74 -8.75 6.45
CA ASN A 162 -3.91 -9.43 7.00
C ASN A 162 -5.15 -8.64 6.61
N PHE A 163 -6.01 -9.27 5.84
CA PHE A 163 -7.30 -8.80 5.38
C PHE A 163 -8.39 -9.72 5.91
N GLN A 164 -9.48 -9.10 6.34
CA GLN A 164 -10.66 -9.78 6.83
C GLN A 164 -11.86 -9.25 6.07
N TYR A 165 -12.58 -10.17 5.44
CA TYR A 165 -13.82 -9.93 4.71
C TYR A 165 -15.01 -10.48 5.49
N HIS A 166 -16.14 -9.80 5.37
CA HIS A 166 -17.41 -10.23 5.94
C HIS A 166 -18.58 -9.86 5.03
N ALA A 167 -19.44 -10.85 4.76
CA ALA A 167 -20.73 -10.66 4.10
C ALA A 167 -21.89 -11.01 5.05
N PRO A 168 -22.99 -10.25 5.06
CA PRO A 168 -24.19 -10.64 5.79
C PRO A 168 -24.86 -11.87 5.15
N HIS A 169 -25.94 -12.36 5.77
CA HIS A 169 -26.70 -13.50 5.28
C HIS A 169 -27.52 -13.14 4.02
N GLN A 170 -26.87 -13.24 2.85
CA GLN A 170 -27.45 -12.94 1.53
C GLN A 170 -27.60 -14.21 0.65
N GLY A 171 -27.96 -15.34 1.27
CA GLY A 171 -27.96 -16.65 0.61
C GLY A 171 -26.56 -17.26 0.46
N LEU A 172 -25.61 -16.78 1.25
CA LEU A 172 -24.28 -17.38 1.39
C LEU A 172 -24.30 -18.44 2.49
N ARG A 173 -23.47 -19.46 2.35
CA ARG A 173 -23.17 -20.47 3.36
C ARG A 173 -21.96 -20.09 4.22
N TYR A 174 -20.99 -19.42 3.60
CA TYR A 174 -19.80 -18.90 4.24
C TYR A 174 -19.79 -17.37 4.15
N HIS A 175 -19.51 -16.72 5.27
CA HIS A 175 -19.71 -15.27 5.47
C HIS A 175 -18.43 -14.54 5.88
N HIS A 176 -17.34 -15.26 6.09
CA HIS A 176 -16.10 -14.72 6.63
C HIS A 176 -14.94 -15.36 5.91
N TRP A 177 -14.12 -14.51 5.30
CA TRP A 177 -12.89 -14.91 4.68
C TRP A 177 -11.73 -14.09 5.24
N TYR A 178 -10.60 -14.75 5.42
CA TYR A 178 -9.36 -14.12 5.83
C TYR A 178 -8.27 -14.47 4.83
N ASP A 179 -7.60 -13.44 4.37
CA ASP A 179 -6.35 -13.55 3.64
C ASP A 179 -5.24 -12.89 4.46
N LYS A 180 -4.21 -13.65 4.82
CA LYS A 180 -3.11 -13.16 5.63
C LYS A 180 -1.84 -13.88 5.28
N GLY A 181 -0.75 -13.14 5.33
CA GLY A 181 0.53 -13.69 4.94
C GLY A 181 1.71 -12.88 5.40
N LYS A 182 2.88 -13.44 5.08
CA LYS A 182 4.18 -12.80 5.23
C LYS A 182 5.06 -13.17 4.06
N GLY A 183 6.05 -12.31 3.80
CA GLY A 183 6.88 -12.40 2.63
C GLY A 183 6.15 -11.97 1.35
N ALA A 184 6.90 -11.92 0.25
CA ALA A 184 6.43 -11.58 -1.08
C ALA A 184 7.24 -12.35 -2.13
N GLY A 185 6.66 -12.49 -3.33
CA GLY A 185 7.24 -13.25 -4.44
C GLY A 185 7.52 -14.72 -4.05
N THR A 186 8.70 -15.24 -4.35
CA THR A 186 9.07 -16.64 -4.04
C THR A 186 9.14 -16.96 -2.54
N MET A 187 9.14 -15.93 -1.69
CA MET A 187 9.19 -16.05 -0.22
C MET A 187 7.82 -15.90 0.44
N LEU A 188 6.75 -15.80 -0.36
CA LEU A 188 5.39 -15.62 0.11
C LEU A 188 4.90 -16.86 0.87
N HIS A 189 4.34 -16.61 2.05
CA HIS A 189 3.66 -17.59 2.87
C HIS A 189 2.27 -17.05 3.23
N GLU A 190 1.30 -17.46 2.44
CA GLU A 190 -0.11 -17.14 2.61
C GLU A 190 -0.85 -18.17 3.47
N LYS A 191 -1.93 -17.71 4.10
CA LYS A 191 -2.82 -18.52 4.92
C LYS A 191 -4.24 -18.02 4.76
N PHE A 192 -5.03 -18.76 4.03
CA PHE A 192 -6.45 -18.48 3.88
C PHE A 192 -7.27 -19.16 4.99
N ARG A 193 -8.39 -18.57 5.37
CA ARG A 193 -9.33 -19.19 6.30
C ARG A 193 -10.76 -18.72 6.04
N GLY A 194 -11.68 -19.67 6.02
CA GLY A 194 -13.09 -19.40 5.76
C GLY A 194 -13.32 -19.10 4.28
N ASP A 195 -14.45 -18.48 3.96
CA ASP A 195 -14.81 -18.13 2.60
C ASP A 195 -15.97 -17.11 2.57
N ILE A 196 -16.21 -16.55 1.39
CA ILE A 196 -17.45 -15.87 0.99
C ILE A 196 -18.06 -16.70 -0.14
N ALA A 197 -18.95 -17.64 0.19
CA ALA A 197 -19.42 -18.64 -0.77
C ALA A 197 -20.85 -19.11 -0.50
N ALA A 198 -21.56 -19.51 -1.56
CA ALA A 198 -22.91 -20.08 -1.47
C ALA A 198 -22.92 -21.61 -1.39
N SER A 199 -21.86 -22.27 -1.86
CA SER A 199 -21.74 -23.74 -1.90
C SER A 199 -20.53 -24.21 -1.10
#